data_AF-A0A168CY29-F1
#
_entry.id   AF-A0A168CY29-F1
#
_cell.length_a   1.000
_cell.length_b   1.000
_cell.length_c   1.000
_cell.angle_alpha   90.00
_cell.angle_beta   90.00
_cell.angle_gamma   90.00
#
_symmetry.space_group_name_H-M   'P 1'
#
loop_
_entity.id
_entity.type
_entity.pdbx_description
1 polymer ?
#
loop_
_entity_poly.entity_id
_entity_poly.type
_entity_poly.pdbx_seq_one_letter_code
_entity_poly.pdbx_strand_id
1 'polypeptide(L)'
;MVAFRVNSVPASLRATQPEEDNDEYGSGSFIFATQQNDITAEVGNGREDDEDPQAKKRKYYTVAGNKDEYETAQSHERFIRRALRWHYFFTFSNDKIRAFIHRTFPDTKEDYETGDSYERALRGATREWKYETLKRMKNFVAREMRNQETAPGLGLACIDAYDHLHRYFTSTFDEDNFYEVFYWLKGVMDLERSSELGRWYAKEIFSNLATKCKIYLSKVERGDKDATSYWDEIKLFWASQGTNEKLAGVGKEHYKERVEKPKKSSNKKAKERQNEKIKKLHKEFVVSDRPAQ
;
A
#
# COMPACT_ATOMS: atom_id res chain seq x y z
N MET A 1 -46.39 -61.94 -11.21
CA MET A 1 -45.37 -62.59 -10.36
C MET A 1 -44.11 -62.77 -11.19
N VAL A 2 -43.01 -62.14 -10.81
CA VAL A 2 -41.59 -62.56 -10.92
C VAL A 2 -40.77 -61.35 -10.46
N ALA A 3 -39.88 -61.60 -9.50
CA ALA A 3 -38.99 -60.64 -8.87
C ALA A 3 -37.71 -60.43 -9.68
N PHE A 4 -37.05 -59.28 -9.54
CA PHE A 4 -35.58 -59.20 -9.52
C PHE A 4 -35.12 -58.02 -8.65
N ARG A 5 -34.48 -58.35 -7.52
CA ARG A 5 -33.52 -57.49 -6.81
C ARG A 5 -32.15 -57.71 -7.45
N VAL A 6 -31.38 -56.65 -7.65
CA VAL A 6 -29.91 -56.73 -7.58
C VAL A 6 -29.37 -55.49 -6.86
N ASN A 7 -28.70 -55.74 -5.73
CA ASN A 7 -27.85 -54.81 -5.01
C ASN A 7 -26.55 -54.58 -5.80
N SER A 8 -26.03 -53.35 -5.81
CA SER A 8 -24.58 -53.13 -5.99
C SER A 8 -24.08 -52.04 -5.03
N VAL A 9 -22.86 -52.28 -4.56
CA VAL A 9 -22.18 -51.75 -3.37
C VAL A 9 -21.57 -50.36 -3.64
N PRO A 10 -21.43 -49.47 -2.62
CA PRO A 10 -20.80 -48.16 -2.78
C PRO A 10 -19.29 -48.24 -3.01
N ALA A 11 -18.80 -47.45 -3.96
CA ALA A 11 -17.37 -47.32 -4.24
C ALA A 11 -16.68 -46.35 -3.28
N SER A 12 -15.60 -46.88 -2.69
CA SER A 12 -14.48 -46.28 -1.97
C SER A 12 -14.17 -44.79 -2.23
N LEU A 13 -14.13 -44.01 -1.15
CA LEU A 13 -13.44 -42.73 -1.06
C LEU A 13 -11.93 -42.97 -1.00
N ARG A 14 -11.22 -42.66 -2.09
CA ARG A 14 -9.77 -42.49 -2.07
C ARG A 14 -9.43 -41.10 -2.58
N ALA A 15 -8.61 -40.42 -1.79
CA ALA A 15 -8.09 -39.08 -2.04
C ALA A 15 -7.21 -39.04 -3.30
N THR A 16 -7.44 -38.02 -4.12
CA THR A 16 -6.49 -37.53 -5.13
C THR A 16 -6.34 -36.03 -4.89
N GLN A 17 -5.13 -35.62 -4.50
CA GLN A 17 -4.70 -34.23 -4.56
C GLN A 17 -4.66 -33.80 -6.03
N PRO A 18 -5.07 -32.57 -6.39
CA PRO A 18 -4.66 -31.98 -7.65
C PRO A 18 -3.24 -31.43 -7.51
N GLU A 19 -2.44 -31.83 -8.50
CA GLU A 19 -1.06 -31.43 -8.76
C GLU A 19 -0.93 -29.92 -9.01
N GLU A 20 0.25 -29.41 -8.66
CA GLU A 20 0.70 -28.05 -8.95
C GLU A 20 0.99 -27.91 -10.45
N ASP A 21 0.07 -27.27 -11.18
CA ASP A 21 0.40 -26.75 -12.52
C ASP A 21 1.11 -25.40 -12.37
N ASN A 22 2.42 -25.45 -12.61
CA ASN A 22 3.29 -24.32 -12.87
C ASN A 22 2.93 -23.69 -14.21
N ASP A 23 1.94 -22.81 -14.23
CA ASP A 23 1.74 -21.92 -15.37
C ASP A 23 2.70 -20.73 -15.28
N GLU A 24 3.77 -20.89 -16.07
CA GLU A 24 4.70 -19.92 -16.60
C GLU A 24 3.98 -18.62 -17.05
N TYR A 25 3.75 -17.70 -16.10
CA TYR A 25 3.13 -16.41 -16.39
C TYR A 25 4.19 -15.45 -16.96
N GLY A 26 4.01 -15.14 -18.25
CA GLY A 26 4.90 -14.37 -19.10
C GLY A 26 5.54 -13.15 -18.42
N SER A 27 6.87 -13.13 -18.50
CA SER A 27 7.75 -12.02 -18.17
C SER A 27 7.32 -10.72 -18.87
N GLY A 28 6.54 -9.89 -18.18
CA GLY A 28 6.26 -8.50 -18.53
C GLY A 28 7.47 -7.57 -18.34
N SER A 29 8.66 -8.02 -18.75
CA SER A 29 9.96 -7.34 -18.60
C SER A 29 10.14 -6.13 -19.52
N PHE A 30 9.16 -5.75 -20.33
CA PHE A 30 9.36 -4.74 -21.38
C PHE A 30 8.95 -3.31 -21.03
N ILE A 31 8.22 -3.05 -19.93
CA ILE A 31 7.65 -1.71 -19.66
C ILE A 31 8.52 -0.84 -18.73
N PHE A 32 9.60 -1.38 -18.15
CA PHE A 32 10.53 -0.59 -17.31
C PHE A 32 11.85 -0.24 -18.01
N ALA A 33 12.04 -0.60 -19.30
CA ALA A 33 13.23 -0.25 -20.08
C ALA A 33 13.12 1.11 -20.80
N THR A 34 11.91 1.68 -20.94
CA THR A 34 11.69 2.91 -21.73
C THR A 34 12.03 4.21 -20.98
N GLN A 35 12.65 4.14 -19.80
CA GLN A 35 13.18 5.32 -19.09
C GLN A 35 14.70 5.52 -19.28
N GLN A 36 15.36 4.75 -20.17
CA GLN A 36 16.82 4.79 -20.28
C GLN A 36 17.44 5.08 -21.67
N ASN A 37 16.66 5.30 -22.74
CA ASN A 37 17.22 5.50 -24.08
C ASN A 37 16.83 6.85 -24.74
N ASP A 38 17.23 7.96 -24.16
CA ASP A 38 17.20 9.27 -24.86
C ASP A 38 18.46 10.13 -24.60
N ILE A 39 19.58 9.49 -24.23
CA ILE A 39 20.87 10.17 -24.15
C ILE A 39 21.94 9.29 -24.80
N THR A 40 21.95 9.18 -26.14
CA THR A 40 23.19 8.89 -26.91
C THR A 40 22.94 8.88 -28.43
N ALA A 41 23.22 10.00 -29.08
CA ALA A 41 23.71 10.22 -30.46
C ALA A 41 23.40 11.71 -30.79
N GLU A 42 24.32 12.63 -31.12
CA GLU A 42 25.53 12.54 -31.95
C GLU A 42 26.65 13.52 -31.52
N VAL A 43 27.87 12.98 -31.52
CA VAL A 43 29.25 13.48 -31.74
C VAL A 43 29.56 14.98 -31.90
N GLY A 44 30.58 15.46 -31.15
CA GLY A 44 31.41 16.61 -31.54
C GLY A 44 32.47 17.11 -30.54
N ASN A 45 33.64 16.45 -30.49
CA ASN A 45 35.00 16.91 -30.10
C ASN A 45 35.22 18.03 -29.05
N GLY A 46 36.01 17.70 -28.00
CA GLY A 46 37.04 18.63 -27.50
C GLY A 46 37.33 18.60 -25.98
N ARG A 47 38.53 18.09 -25.66
CA ARG A 47 39.40 18.37 -24.49
C ARG A 47 39.04 17.84 -23.10
N GLU A 48 40.03 17.12 -22.57
CA GLU A 48 40.29 16.77 -21.18
C GLU A 48 40.30 18.03 -20.29
N ASP A 49 39.65 17.94 -19.11
CA ASP A 49 40.22 18.28 -17.82
C ASP A 49 39.23 17.93 -16.69
N ASP A 50 39.81 17.70 -15.52
CA ASP A 50 39.36 17.00 -14.31
C ASP A 50 38.06 17.43 -13.60
N GLU A 51 37.66 16.53 -12.69
CA GLU A 51 36.78 16.69 -11.50
C GLU A 51 35.32 16.21 -11.61
N ASP A 52 35.17 14.93 -11.22
CA ASP A 52 33.94 14.18 -10.97
C ASP A 52 33.16 14.74 -9.74
N PRO A 53 31.92 15.26 -9.88
CA PRO A 53 31.12 15.69 -8.74
C PRO A 53 30.49 14.47 -8.05
N GLN A 54 31.20 13.91 -7.07
CA GLN A 54 30.68 12.86 -6.20
C GLN A 54 29.28 13.23 -5.67
N ALA A 55 28.29 12.44 -6.08
CA ALA A 55 26.95 12.44 -5.52
C ALA A 55 27.05 12.36 -3.99
N LYS A 56 26.56 13.39 -3.31
CA LYS A 56 26.54 13.51 -1.84
C LYS A 56 25.71 12.36 -1.23
N LYS A 57 26.33 11.20 -1.02
CA LYS A 57 25.84 10.15 -0.14
C LYS A 57 25.74 10.76 1.25
N ARG A 58 24.51 10.89 1.78
CA ARG A 58 24.28 11.31 3.17
C ARG A 58 24.96 10.29 4.09
N LYS A 59 26.11 10.67 4.67
CA LYS A 59 26.75 9.91 5.75
C LYS A 59 25.87 10.04 7.00
N TYR A 60 25.29 8.94 7.44
CA TYR A 60 24.66 8.83 8.76
C TYR A 60 25.79 8.83 9.80
N TYR A 61 25.77 9.79 10.71
CA TYR A 61 26.70 9.82 11.85
C TYR A 61 26.22 8.79 12.88
N THR A 62 27.00 7.74 13.10
CA THR A 62 26.85 6.82 14.23
C THR A 62 27.38 7.52 15.49
N VAL A 63 26.51 7.83 16.46
CA VAL A 63 26.92 8.33 17.78
C VAL A 63 26.86 7.17 18.76
N ALA A 64 28.00 6.84 19.36
CA ALA A 64 28.17 5.66 20.19
C ALA A 64 27.27 5.67 21.46
N GLY A 65 26.52 4.58 21.65
CA GLY A 65 26.02 4.12 22.95
C GLY A 65 24.51 3.84 23.01
N ASN A 66 24.10 2.58 22.80
CA ASN A 66 22.87 1.81 23.17
C ASN A 66 21.47 2.46 23.25
N LYS A 67 21.30 3.78 23.15
CA LYS A 67 20.02 4.48 22.93
C LYS A 67 19.78 4.78 21.46
N ASP A 68 20.84 4.77 20.65
CA ASP A 68 20.80 5.11 19.24
C ASP A 68 20.25 3.96 18.38
N GLU A 69 20.47 2.70 18.76
CA GLU A 69 20.00 1.54 17.98
C GLU A 69 18.46 1.44 17.91
N TYR A 70 17.77 1.69 19.03
CA TYR A 70 16.31 1.69 19.07
C TYR A 70 15.71 2.88 18.30
N GLU A 71 16.29 4.08 18.44
CA GLU A 71 15.85 5.27 17.70
C GLU A 71 16.15 5.11 16.19
N THR A 72 17.28 4.48 15.84
CA THR A 72 17.68 4.13 14.47
C THR A 72 16.73 3.09 13.88
N ALA A 73 16.43 1.99 14.57
CA ALA A 73 15.48 0.98 14.13
C ALA A 73 14.07 1.56 13.93
N GLN A 74 13.61 2.42 14.84
CA GLN A 74 12.34 3.12 14.65
C GLN A 74 12.37 4.08 13.46
N SER A 75 13.49 4.76 13.22
CA SER A 75 13.65 5.65 12.07
C SER A 75 13.60 4.86 10.75
N HIS A 76 14.24 3.68 10.72
CA HIS A 76 14.20 2.75 9.60
C HIS A 76 12.80 2.22 9.35
N GLU A 77 12.08 1.82 10.40
CA GLU A 77 10.69 1.37 10.29
C GLU A 77 9.77 2.48 9.75
N ARG A 78 9.95 3.72 10.20
CA ARG A 78 9.17 4.86 9.67
C ARG A 78 9.50 5.12 8.21
N PHE A 79 10.77 5.10 7.85
CA PHE A 79 11.22 5.29 6.48
C PHE A 79 10.66 4.22 5.55
N ILE A 80 10.78 2.92 5.91
CA ILE A 80 10.29 1.82 5.07
C ILE A 80 8.78 1.86 4.93
N ARG A 81 8.03 2.09 6.02
CA ARG A 81 6.55 2.21 5.94
C ARG A 81 6.13 3.39 5.07
N ARG A 82 6.86 4.50 5.15
CA ARG A 82 6.59 5.68 4.32
C ARG A 82 6.88 5.42 2.84
N ALA A 83 8.01 4.79 2.52
CA ALA A 83 8.35 4.39 1.16
C ALA A 83 7.35 3.33 0.62
N LEU A 84 6.90 2.41 1.48
CA LEU A 84 5.91 1.39 1.14
C LEU A 84 4.57 2.02 0.74
N ARG A 85 4.13 3.10 1.41
CA ARG A 85 2.90 3.81 1.01
C ARG A 85 3.00 4.29 -0.43
N TRP A 86 4.09 4.97 -0.80
CA TRP A 86 4.29 5.41 -2.18
C TRP A 86 4.35 4.23 -3.14
N HIS A 87 5.11 3.19 -2.82
CA HIS A 87 5.20 1.99 -3.66
C HIS A 87 3.82 1.38 -3.90
N TYR A 88 3.06 1.15 -2.82
CA TYR A 88 1.75 0.52 -2.88
C TYR A 88 0.71 1.38 -3.60
N PHE A 89 0.81 2.70 -3.50
CA PHE A 89 -0.09 3.62 -4.19
C PHE A 89 0.01 3.55 -5.72
N PHE A 90 1.15 3.11 -6.25
CA PHE A 90 1.31 2.97 -7.70
C PHE A 90 1.20 1.53 -8.19
N THR A 91 1.42 0.55 -7.31
CA THR A 91 1.36 -0.87 -7.70
C THR A 91 0.04 -1.54 -7.36
N PHE A 92 -0.62 -1.12 -6.28
CA PHE A 92 -1.82 -1.75 -5.72
C PHE A 92 -1.74 -3.27 -5.51
N SER A 93 -0.52 -3.83 -5.52
CA SER A 93 -0.22 -5.25 -5.44
C SER A 93 0.83 -5.54 -4.36
N ASN A 94 0.77 -6.75 -3.83
CA ASN A 94 1.71 -7.26 -2.84
C ASN A 94 2.85 -8.07 -3.46
N ASP A 95 2.80 -8.34 -4.77
CA ASP A 95 3.69 -9.31 -5.42
C ASP A 95 5.14 -8.80 -5.47
N LYS A 96 5.31 -7.48 -5.52
CA LYS A 96 6.62 -6.82 -5.64
C LYS A 96 7.19 -6.34 -4.29
N ILE A 97 6.61 -6.75 -3.15
CA ILE A 97 7.07 -6.30 -1.82
C ILE A 97 8.50 -6.76 -1.55
N ARG A 98 8.87 -8.00 -1.90
CA ARG A 98 10.24 -8.50 -1.69
C ARG A 98 11.27 -7.72 -2.49
N ALA A 99 10.98 -7.46 -3.76
CA ALA A 99 11.82 -6.61 -4.61
C ALA A 99 11.92 -5.17 -4.07
N PHE A 100 10.82 -4.63 -3.53
CA PHE A 100 10.81 -3.33 -2.85
C PHE A 100 11.72 -3.32 -1.61
N ILE A 101 11.68 -4.37 -0.77
CA ILE A 101 12.54 -4.50 0.42
C ILE A 101 13.99 -4.52 0.00
N HIS A 102 14.37 -5.42 -0.92
CA HIS A 102 15.75 -5.56 -1.41
C HIS A 102 16.31 -4.30 -2.07
N ARG A 103 15.45 -3.46 -2.67
CA ARG A 103 15.85 -2.17 -3.23
C ARG A 103 16.05 -1.11 -2.14
N THR A 104 15.27 -1.18 -1.07
CA THR A 104 15.31 -0.19 0.02
C THR A 104 16.40 -0.52 1.04
N PHE A 105 16.63 -1.80 1.30
CA PHE A 105 17.66 -2.35 2.18
C PHE A 105 18.38 -3.49 1.46
N PRO A 106 19.42 -3.19 0.68
CA PRO A 106 20.19 -4.21 -0.04
C PRO A 106 20.79 -5.27 0.88
N ASP A 107 21.13 -4.88 2.12
CA ASP A 107 21.74 -5.75 3.13
C ASP A 107 20.83 -6.93 3.52
N THR A 108 19.50 -6.78 3.37
CA THR A 108 18.55 -7.89 3.64
C THR A 108 18.48 -8.91 2.50
N LYS A 109 19.25 -8.76 1.42
CA LYS A 109 19.32 -9.77 0.36
C LYS A 109 20.05 -11.04 0.84
N GLU A 110 21.03 -10.87 1.71
CA GLU A 110 21.85 -11.95 2.24
C GLU A 110 21.27 -12.50 3.55
N ASP A 111 20.53 -11.67 4.30
CA ASP A 111 19.80 -12.06 5.51
C ASP A 111 18.32 -12.38 5.20
N TYR A 112 18.06 -13.64 4.88
CA TYR A 112 16.74 -14.15 4.54
C TYR A 112 15.73 -14.05 5.69
N GLU A 113 16.16 -14.27 6.95
CA GLU A 113 15.26 -14.25 8.10
C GLU A 113 14.71 -12.85 8.36
N THR A 114 15.61 -11.85 8.33
CA THR A 114 15.23 -10.45 8.44
C THR A 114 14.37 -10.02 7.24
N GLY A 115 14.72 -10.44 6.02
CA GLY A 115 13.94 -10.18 4.82
C GLY A 115 12.51 -10.71 4.88
N ASP A 116 12.32 -11.97 5.30
CA ASP A 116 11.01 -12.60 5.45
C ASP A 116 10.17 -11.95 6.55
N SER A 117 10.80 -11.54 7.66
CA SER A 117 10.13 -10.82 8.74
C SER A 117 9.57 -9.48 8.26
N TYR A 118 10.38 -8.69 7.52
CA TYR A 118 9.91 -7.46 6.89
C TYR A 118 8.80 -7.73 5.87
N GLU A 119 8.97 -8.74 5.00
CA GLU A 119 7.97 -9.07 3.99
C GLU A 119 6.61 -9.38 4.62
N ARG A 120 6.59 -10.21 5.68
CA ARG A 120 5.37 -10.53 6.42
C ARG A 120 4.71 -9.28 7.02
N ALA A 121 5.51 -8.43 7.66
CA ALA A 121 5.01 -7.20 8.29
C ALA A 121 4.45 -6.21 7.26
N LEU A 122 5.15 -5.98 6.15
CA LEU A 122 4.74 -5.05 5.10
C LEU A 122 3.53 -5.58 4.32
N ARG A 123 3.47 -6.89 4.00
CA ARG A 123 2.27 -7.53 3.41
C ARG A 123 1.06 -7.42 4.34
N GLY A 124 1.27 -7.54 5.66
CA GLY A 124 0.22 -7.31 6.65
C GLY A 124 -0.34 -5.89 6.56
N ALA A 125 0.53 -4.89 6.53
CA ALA A 125 0.15 -3.48 6.43
C ALA A 125 -0.61 -3.16 5.14
N THR A 126 -0.15 -3.63 3.98
CA THR A 126 -0.83 -3.36 2.70
C THR A 126 -2.18 -4.08 2.59
N ARG A 127 -2.31 -5.28 3.14
CA ARG A 127 -3.60 -5.99 3.24
C ARG A 127 -4.60 -5.21 4.10
N GLU A 128 -4.15 -4.69 5.23
CA GLU A 128 -4.96 -3.83 6.11
C GLU A 128 -5.38 -2.55 5.37
N TRP A 129 -4.45 -1.89 4.67
CA TRP A 129 -4.76 -0.70 3.87
C TRP A 129 -5.80 -0.98 2.81
N LYS A 130 -5.67 -2.07 2.05
CA LYS A 130 -6.67 -2.49 1.05
C LYS A 130 -8.03 -2.71 1.70
N TYR A 131 -8.08 -3.56 2.74
CA TYR A 131 -9.32 -3.89 3.44
C TYR A 131 -10.03 -2.64 3.94
N GLU A 132 -9.30 -1.76 4.64
CA GLU A 132 -9.90 -0.61 5.27
C GLU A 132 -10.22 0.50 4.26
N THR A 133 -9.46 0.64 3.18
CA THR A 133 -9.79 1.55 2.07
C THR A 133 -11.09 1.12 1.38
N LEU A 134 -11.25 -0.16 1.05
CA LEU A 134 -12.48 -0.68 0.43
C LEU A 134 -13.69 -0.52 1.34
N LYS A 135 -13.54 -0.79 2.64
CA LYS A 135 -14.60 -0.58 3.63
C LYS A 135 -14.98 0.89 3.77
N ARG A 136 -13.99 1.79 3.86
CA ARG A 136 -14.21 3.24 3.93
C ARG A 136 -14.89 3.76 2.67
N MET A 137 -14.47 3.31 1.49
CA MET A 137 -15.11 3.68 0.23
C MET A 137 -16.57 3.23 0.18
N LYS A 138 -16.86 1.99 0.57
CA LYS A 138 -18.24 1.49 0.65
C LYS A 138 -19.10 2.36 1.57
N ASN A 139 -18.57 2.75 2.73
CA ASN A 139 -19.27 3.61 3.68
C ASN A 139 -19.45 5.05 3.15
N PHE A 140 -18.45 5.59 2.47
CA PHE A 140 -18.51 6.88 1.78
C PHE A 140 -19.67 6.89 0.77
N VAL A 141 -19.72 5.90 -0.12
CA VAL A 141 -20.77 5.80 -1.14
C VAL A 141 -22.16 5.61 -0.51
N ALA A 142 -22.28 4.77 0.51
CA ALA A 142 -23.56 4.58 1.23
C ALA A 142 -24.02 5.86 1.96
N ARG A 143 -23.10 6.72 2.40
CA ARG A 143 -23.42 8.05 2.96
C ARG A 143 -23.89 8.99 1.84
N GLU A 144 -23.18 9.03 0.72
CA GLU A 144 -23.56 9.85 -0.44
C GLU A 144 -24.93 9.48 -1.00
N MET A 145 -25.24 8.18 -1.10
CA MET A 145 -26.57 7.71 -1.52
C MET A 145 -27.67 8.22 -0.59
N ARG A 146 -27.49 8.10 0.73
CA ARG A 146 -28.45 8.61 1.74
C ARG A 146 -28.59 10.13 1.72
N ASN A 147 -27.49 10.86 1.53
CA ASN A 147 -27.53 12.33 1.42
C ASN A 147 -28.36 12.76 0.20
N GLN A 148 -28.21 12.07 -0.93
CA GLN A 148 -28.94 12.36 -2.17
C GLN A 148 -30.41 11.95 -2.12
N GLU A 149 -30.81 10.96 -1.32
CA GLU A 149 -32.24 10.67 -1.07
C GLU A 149 -32.98 11.85 -0.43
N THR A 150 -32.27 12.69 0.33
CA THR A 150 -32.84 13.86 0.99
C THR A 150 -32.77 15.14 0.13
N ALA A 151 -32.06 15.11 -1.00
CA ALA A 151 -31.85 16.26 -1.87
C ALA A 151 -32.84 16.25 -3.06
N PRO A 152 -33.40 17.41 -3.46
CA PRO A 152 -34.28 17.47 -4.64
C PRO A 152 -33.49 17.27 -5.94
N GLY A 153 -33.76 16.20 -6.68
CA GLY A 153 -33.15 15.89 -7.98
C GLY A 153 -33.22 14.42 -8.38
N LEU A 154 -32.62 14.07 -9.52
CA LEU A 154 -32.34 12.67 -9.90
C LEU A 154 -31.26 12.13 -8.96
N GLY A 155 -31.70 11.50 -7.87
CA GLY A 155 -30.82 11.01 -6.82
C GLY A 155 -29.84 9.95 -7.32
N LEU A 156 -28.65 9.92 -6.71
CA LEU A 156 -27.59 8.93 -6.98
C LEU A 156 -28.09 7.48 -6.93
N ALA A 157 -29.14 7.21 -6.15
CA ALA A 157 -29.81 5.92 -6.07
C ALA A 157 -30.29 5.39 -7.44
N CYS A 158 -30.78 6.27 -8.31
CA CYS A 158 -31.39 5.89 -9.59
C CYS A 158 -30.39 5.76 -10.76
N ILE A 159 -29.11 6.12 -10.55
CA ILE A 159 -28.10 6.15 -11.62
C ILE A 159 -27.26 4.88 -11.58
N ASP A 160 -27.41 3.99 -12.56
CA ASP A 160 -26.56 2.78 -12.67
C ASP A 160 -25.54 2.83 -13.81
N ALA A 161 -25.65 3.83 -14.69
CA ALA A 161 -24.72 3.98 -15.81
C ALA A 161 -23.34 4.39 -15.32
N TYR A 162 -22.32 3.59 -15.67
CA TYR A 162 -20.93 3.78 -15.23
C TYR A 162 -20.41 5.19 -15.48
N ASP A 163 -20.61 5.73 -16.69
CA ASP A 163 -20.11 7.06 -17.07
C ASP A 163 -20.76 8.18 -16.25
N HIS A 164 -22.05 8.06 -15.93
CA HIS A 164 -22.76 9.05 -15.13
C HIS A 164 -22.31 9.00 -13.66
N LEU A 165 -22.10 7.80 -13.12
CA LEU A 165 -21.55 7.62 -11.78
C LEU A 165 -20.13 8.16 -11.66
N HIS A 166 -19.28 7.85 -12.64
CA HIS A 166 -17.91 8.35 -12.66
C HIS A 166 -17.88 9.87 -12.73
N ARG A 167 -18.69 10.49 -13.59
CA ARG A 167 -18.83 11.95 -13.65
C ARG A 167 -19.30 12.56 -12.34
N TYR A 168 -20.28 11.93 -11.67
CA TYR A 168 -20.75 12.37 -10.36
C TYR A 168 -19.63 12.33 -9.31
N PHE A 169 -18.96 11.19 -9.14
CA PHE A 169 -17.89 11.08 -8.13
C PHE A 169 -16.67 11.96 -8.47
N THR A 170 -16.46 12.25 -9.75
CA THR A 170 -15.44 13.20 -10.19
C THR A 170 -15.83 14.64 -9.88
N SER A 171 -17.11 15.02 -9.96
CA SER A 171 -17.54 16.37 -9.60
C SER A 171 -17.59 16.61 -8.09
N THR A 172 -17.82 15.55 -7.30
CA THR A 172 -17.86 15.61 -5.82
C THR A 172 -16.52 15.28 -5.15
N PHE A 173 -15.49 15.02 -5.94
CA PHE A 173 -14.15 14.73 -5.43
C PHE A 173 -13.59 15.94 -4.66
N ASP A 174 -13.18 15.69 -3.42
CA ASP A 174 -12.40 16.62 -2.61
C ASP A 174 -11.25 15.87 -1.91
N GLU A 175 -10.26 16.62 -1.40
CA GLU A 175 -9.09 16.05 -0.73
C GLU A 175 -9.44 15.38 0.61
N ASP A 176 -10.44 15.88 1.31
CA ASP A 176 -10.83 15.36 2.63
C ASP A 176 -11.49 13.98 2.52
N ASN A 177 -12.40 13.79 1.57
CA ASN A 177 -13.01 12.51 1.21
C ASN A 177 -11.96 11.55 0.66
N PHE A 178 -11.02 12.06 -0.15
CA PHE A 178 -9.90 11.24 -0.62
C PHE A 178 -9.10 10.68 0.55
N TYR A 179 -8.71 11.50 1.53
CA TYR A 179 -8.00 11.01 2.72
C TYR A 179 -8.88 10.31 3.74
N GLU A 180 -10.20 10.50 3.72
CA GLU A 180 -11.11 9.67 4.50
C GLU A 180 -11.01 8.22 4.05
N VAL A 181 -10.96 8.01 2.72
CA VAL A 181 -10.89 6.69 2.10
C VAL A 181 -9.46 6.15 2.06
N PHE A 182 -8.53 6.87 1.43
CA PHE A 182 -7.09 6.55 1.34
C PHE A 182 -6.32 7.09 2.55
N TYR A 183 -6.81 6.79 3.75
CA TYR A 183 -6.29 7.32 5.03
C TYR A 183 -4.79 7.16 5.24
N TRP A 184 -4.22 6.08 4.73
CA TRP A 184 -2.81 5.77 4.87
C TRP A 184 -1.90 6.71 4.06
N LEU A 185 -2.45 7.46 3.10
CA LEU A 185 -1.72 8.50 2.34
C LEU A 185 -1.67 9.86 3.04
N LYS A 186 -2.59 10.13 3.98
CA LYS A 186 -2.74 11.46 4.61
C LYS A 186 -1.44 12.01 5.22
N GLY A 187 -0.60 11.13 5.76
CA GLY A 187 0.68 11.51 6.38
C GLY A 187 1.86 11.65 5.41
N VAL A 188 1.69 11.27 4.13
CA VAL A 188 2.80 11.22 3.17
C VAL A 188 2.60 12.13 1.95
N MET A 189 1.37 12.31 1.52
CA MET A 189 1.02 13.06 0.32
C MET A 189 0.30 14.34 0.69
N ASP A 190 0.61 15.44 0.01
CA ASP A 190 -0.07 16.73 0.07
C ASP A 190 -0.75 16.95 -1.28
N LEU A 191 -2.04 16.60 -1.37
CA LEU A 191 -2.72 16.50 -2.66
C LEU A 191 -3.01 17.88 -3.25
N GLU A 192 -3.40 18.85 -2.43
CA GLU A 192 -3.63 20.23 -2.84
C GLU A 192 -2.44 20.82 -3.62
N ARG A 193 -1.23 20.57 -3.09
CA ARG A 193 0.04 21.09 -3.62
C ARG A 193 0.70 20.19 -4.65
N SER A 194 0.08 19.07 -5.00
CA SER A 194 0.57 18.17 -6.04
C SER A 194 0.34 18.75 -7.44
N SER A 195 1.02 18.20 -8.45
CA SER A 195 0.82 18.63 -9.84
C SER A 195 -0.61 18.34 -10.30
N GLU A 196 -1.04 18.99 -11.39
CA GLU A 196 -2.34 18.70 -12.00
C GLU A 196 -2.48 17.22 -12.36
N LEU A 197 -1.42 16.62 -12.92
CA LEU A 197 -1.41 15.20 -13.28
C LEU A 197 -1.56 14.29 -12.04
N GLY A 198 -0.89 14.62 -10.93
CA GLY A 198 -1.03 13.87 -9.68
C GLY A 198 -2.44 13.99 -9.09
N ARG A 199 -3.02 15.18 -9.11
CA ARG A 199 -4.41 15.40 -8.67
C ARG A 199 -5.42 14.67 -9.55
N TRP A 200 -5.21 14.70 -10.86
CA TRP A 200 -6.03 13.94 -11.82
C TRP A 200 -5.98 12.44 -11.54
N TYR A 201 -4.80 11.85 -11.33
CA TYR A 201 -4.67 10.43 -11.01
C TYR A 201 -5.41 10.06 -9.72
N ALA A 202 -5.21 10.83 -8.64
CA ALA A 202 -5.89 10.60 -7.36
C ALA A 202 -7.42 10.68 -7.49
N LYS A 203 -7.89 11.60 -8.33
CA LYS A 203 -9.30 11.75 -8.67
C LYS A 203 -9.83 10.56 -9.44
N GLU A 204 -9.11 10.09 -10.46
CA GLU A 204 -9.51 8.93 -11.26
C GLU A 204 -9.60 7.64 -10.45
N ILE A 205 -8.59 7.31 -9.64
CA ILE A 205 -8.62 6.10 -8.82
C ILE A 205 -9.78 6.15 -7.81
N PHE A 206 -10.08 7.33 -7.26
CA PHE A 206 -11.16 7.51 -6.30
C PHE A 206 -12.52 7.35 -6.98
N SER A 207 -12.76 8.08 -8.07
CA SER A 207 -14.05 8.06 -8.78
C SER A 207 -14.38 6.69 -9.35
N ASN A 208 -13.40 5.99 -9.94
CA ASN A 208 -13.63 4.66 -10.47
C ASN A 208 -13.96 3.64 -9.36
N LEU A 209 -13.24 3.70 -8.23
CA LEU A 209 -13.52 2.82 -7.09
C LEU A 209 -14.89 3.12 -6.47
N ALA A 210 -15.24 4.39 -6.29
CA ALA A 210 -16.56 4.81 -5.80
C ALA A 210 -17.69 4.32 -6.72
N THR A 211 -17.51 4.44 -8.04
CA THR A 211 -18.46 3.95 -9.04
C THR A 211 -18.72 2.45 -8.90
N LYS A 212 -17.66 1.65 -8.80
CA LYS A 212 -17.80 0.19 -8.60
C LYS A 212 -18.47 -0.14 -7.27
N CYS A 213 -18.14 0.57 -6.19
CA CYS A 213 -18.81 0.40 -4.89
C CYS A 213 -20.30 0.78 -4.95
N LYS A 214 -20.69 1.82 -5.70
CA LYS A 214 -22.10 2.19 -5.90
C LYS A 214 -22.85 1.06 -6.59
N ILE A 215 -22.34 0.57 -7.71
CA ILE A 215 -22.97 -0.53 -8.47
C ILE A 215 -23.17 -1.75 -7.58
N TYR A 216 -22.15 -2.12 -6.80
CA TYR A 216 -22.25 -3.20 -5.82
C TYR A 216 -23.37 -2.95 -4.79
N LEU A 217 -23.42 -1.76 -4.17
CA LEU A 217 -24.46 -1.43 -3.19
C LEU A 217 -25.87 -1.47 -3.79
N SER A 218 -26.05 -0.96 -5.01
CA SER A 218 -27.35 -1.01 -5.70
C SER A 218 -27.81 -2.44 -5.99
N LYS A 219 -26.87 -3.35 -6.31
CA LYS A 219 -27.17 -4.79 -6.48
C LYS A 219 -27.53 -5.47 -5.17
N VAL A 220 -26.83 -5.13 -4.08
CA VAL A 220 -27.16 -5.62 -2.73
C VAL A 220 -28.55 -5.16 -2.32
N GLU A 221 -28.90 -3.89 -2.53
CA GLU A 221 -30.23 -3.35 -2.21
C GLU A 221 -31.36 -4.01 -3.01
N ARG A 222 -31.10 -4.40 -4.26
CA ARG A 222 -32.05 -5.16 -5.10
C ARG A 222 -32.19 -6.63 -4.71
N GLY A 223 -31.28 -7.14 -3.86
CA GLY A 223 -31.24 -8.56 -3.50
C GLY A 223 -30.73 -9.46 -4.63
N ASP A 224 -29.89 -8.93 -5.53
CA ASP A 224 -29.35 -9.70 -6.63
C ASP A 224 -28.42 -10.82 -6.12
N LYS A 225 -28.60 -12.04 -6.62
CA LYS A 225 -27.81 -13.21 -6.21
C LYS A 225 -26.32 -13.10 -6.59
N ASP A 226 -25.99 -12.25 -7.54
CA ASP A 226 -24.63 -12.00 -8.05
C ASP A 226 -23.90 -10.87 -7.29
N ALA A 227 -24.51 -10.24 -6.28
CA ALA A 227 -23.87 -9.15 -5.55
C ALA A 227 -22.50 -9.56 -4.95
N THR A 228 -22.35 -10.81 -4.51
CA THR A 228 -21.08 -11.34 -3.99
C THR A 228 -19.98 -11.35 -5.05
N SER A 229 -20.27 -11.73 -6.30
CA SER A 229 -19.27 -11.75 -7.37
C SER A 229 -18.80 -10.34 -7.73
N TYR A 230 -19.68 -9.34 -7.63
CA TYR A 230 -19.29 -7.93 -7.81
C TYR A 230 -18.29 -7.43 -6.77
N TRP A 231 -18.34 -7.96 -5.55
CA TRP A 231 -17.32 -7.61 -4.55
C TRP A 231 -15.95 -8.19 -4.90
N ASP A 232 -15.91 -9.39 -5.49
CA ASP A 232 -14.67 -9.98 -5.98
C ASP A 232 -14.14 -9.23 -7.22
N GLU A 233 -15.02 -8.75 -8.11
CA GLU A 233 -14.64 -7.83 -9.18
C GLU A 233 -14.00 -6.54 -8.64
N ILE A 234 -14.52 -5.97 -7.55
CA ILE A 234 -13.89 -4.79 -6.90
C ILE A 234 -12.49 -5.13 -6.40
N LYS A 235 -12.28 -6.32 -5.82
CA LYS A 235 -10.96 -6.75 -5.34
C LYS A 235 -9.96 -6.94 -6.49
N LEU A 236 -10.43 -7.44 -7.63
CA LEU A 236 -9.64 -7.59 -8.86
C LEU A 236 -9.33 -6.22 -9.47
N PHE A 237 -10.32 -5.35 -9.56
CA PHE A 237 -10.17 -3.96 -10.02
C PHE A 237 -9.15 -3.18 -9.19
N TRP A 238 -9.13 -3.37 -7.87
CA TRP A 238 -8.10 -2.79 -7.00
C TRP A 238 -6.70 -3.20 -7.44
N ALA A 239 -6.46 -4.50 -7.68
CA ALA A 239 -5.15 -5.00 -8.08
C ALA A 239 -4.74 -4.52 -9.48
N SER A 240 -5.69 -4.31 -10.39
CA SER A 240 -5.40 -3.86 -11.76
C SER A 240 -5.12 -2.37 -11.89
N GLN A 241 -5.32 -1.56 -10.84
CA GLN A 241 -5.00 -0.12 -10.88
C GLN A 241 -3.54 0.15 -11.22
N GLY A 242 -2.61 -0.65 -10.67
CA GLY A 242 -1.17 -0.45 -10.88
C GLY A 242 -0.65 -0.93 -12.23
N THR A 243 -1.46 -1.66 -13.00
CA THR A 243 -1.11 -2.16 -14.34
C THR A 243 -1.95 -1.50 -15.43
N ASN A 244 -2.79 -0.52 -15.09
CA ASN A 244 -3.66 0.15 -16.04
C ASN A 244 -2.87 1.14 -16.90
N GLU A 245 -2.78 0.85 -18.20
CA GLU A 245 -2.06 1.70 -19.17
C GLU A 245 -2.58 3.13 -19.21
N LYS A 246 -3.88 3.36 -18.96
CA LYS A 246 -4.47 4.70 -18.93
C LYS A 246 -3.97 5.54 -17.76
N LEU A 247 -3.49 4.90 -16.71
CA LEU A 247 -2.94 5.55 -15.52
C LEU A 247 -1.40 5.54 -15.51
N ALA A 248 -0.77 5.07 -16.59
CA ALA A 248 0.68 5.03 -16.73
C ALA A 248 1.27 6.44 -16.83
N GLY A 249 2.58 6.55 -16.55
CA GLY A 249 3.32 7.82 -16.61
C GLY A 249 3.16 8.72 -15.38
N VAL A 250 2.36 8.31 -14.39
CA VAL A 250 2.24 9.03 -13.11
C VAL A 250 3.11 8.36 -12.05
N GLY A 251 4.26 8.97 -11.73
CA GLY A 251 5.11 8.59 -10.60
C GLY A 251 4.99 9.52 -9.38
N LYS A 252 5.91 9.31 -8.43
CA LYS A 252 5.99 10.04 -7.16
C LYS A 252 6.29 11.53 -7.37
N GLU A 253 7.01 11.88 -8.43
CA GLU A 253 7.43 13.22 -8.81
C GLU A 253 6.26 14.19 -9.06
N HIS A 254 5.08 13.65 -9.39
CA HIS A 254 3.86 14.44 -9.58
C HIS A 254 3.19 14.83 -8.26
N TYR A 255 3.67 14.29 -7.14
CA TYR A 255 3.06 14.53 -5.84
C TYR A 255 3.96 15.32 -4.92
N LYS A 256 3.33 16.25 -4.18
CA LYS A 256 4.02 16.96 -3.12
C LYS A 256 4.11 16.05 -1.89
N GLU A 257 5.32 15.71 -1.50
CA GLU A 257 5.55 14.93 -0.28
C GLU A 257 5.37 15.81 0.97
N ARG A 258 4.55 15.36 1.94
CA ARG A 258 4.40 16.05 3.23
C ARG A 258 5.68 15.88 4.04
N VAL A 259 6.27 16.99 4.47
CA VAL A 259 7.42 16.94 5.38
C VAL A 259 6.93 16.43 6.74
N GLU A 260 7.49 15.32 7.22
CA GLU A 260 7.32 14.91 8.61
C GLU A 260 7.97 15.98 9.48
N LYS A 261 7.15 16.88 10.03
CA LYS A 261 7.62 17.72 11.12
C LYS A 261 8.00 16.76 12.24
N PRO A 262 9.27 16.75 12.70
CA PRO A 262 9.63 15.93 13.85
C PRO A 262 8.66 16.29 14.94
N LYS A 263 7.87 15.33 15.42
CA LYS A 263 7.04 15.54 16.60
C LYS A 263 8.01 16.00 17.67
N LYS A 264 8.03 17.31 17.99
CA LYS A 264 8.69 17.82 19.17
C LYS A 264 8.13 16.95 20.28
N SER A 265 8.96 16.09 20.85
CA SER A 265 8.54 15.25 21.95
C SER A 265 8.14 16.21 23.06
N SER A 266 6.85 16.49 23.19
CA SER A 266 6.30 17.35 24.25
C SER A 266 6.52 16.74 25.65
N ASN A 267 7.24 15.62 25.70
CA ASN A 267 7.46 14.81 26.87
C ASN A 267 8.94 14.60 27.17
N LYS A 268 9.76 15.65 27.02
CA LYS A 268 11.11 15.69 27.63
C LYS A 268 11.02 15.29 29.12
N LYS A 269 9.98 15.78 29.82
CA LYS A 269 9.66 15.41 31.21
C LYS A 269 9.26 13.95 31.41
N ALA A 270 8.54 13.32 30.47
CA ALA A 270 8.19 11.90 30.60
C ALA A 270 9.38 10.99 30.30
N LYS A 271 10.24 11.34 29.33
CA LYS A 271 11.50 10.64 29.02
C LYS A 271 12.50 10.78 30.18
N GLU A 272 12.55 11.94 30.84
CA GLU A 272 13.32 12.15 32.08
C GLU A 272 12.78 11.30 33.24
N ARG A 273 11.47 11.32 33.50
CA ARG A 273 10.84 10.49 34.54
C ARG A 273 11.07 8.98 34.36
N GLN A 274 11.07 8.51 33.11
CA GLN A 274 11.30 7.10 32.81
C GLN A 274 12.78 6.71 32.98
N ASN A 275 13.71 7.60 32.59
CA ASN A 275 15.14 7.42 32.86
C ASN A 275 15.48 7.49 34.36
N GLU A 276 14.80 8.34 35.13
CA GLU A 276 14.94 8.39 36.59
C GLU A 276 14.44 7.11 37.26
N LYS A 277 13.30 6.54 36.81
CA LYS A 277 12.85 5.23 37.28
C LYS A 277 13.85 4.11 37.00
N ILE A 278 14.44 4.08 35.81
CA ILE A 278 15.47 3.09 35.44
C ILE A 278 16.72 3.26 36.30
N LYS A 279 17.19 4.50 36.52
CA LYS A 279 18.33 4.78 37.40
C LYS A 279 18.07 4.37 38.84
N LYS A 280 16.85 4.55 39.34
CA LYS A 280 16.47 4.16 40.70
C LYS A 280 16.49 2.62 40.85
N LEU A 281 15.92 1.90 39.88
CA LEU A 281 15.96 0.43 39.84
C LEU A 281 17.39 -0.12 39.74
N HIS A 282 18.26 0.54 38.97
CA HIS A 282 19.68 0.16 38.90
C HIS A 282 20.44 0.40 40.21
N LYS A 283 20.03 1.42 40.98
CA LYS A 283 20.64 1.74 42.29
C LYS A 283 20.15 0.79 43.39
N GLU A 284 18.97 0.20 43.22
CA GLU A 284 18.39 -0.83 44.10
C GLU A 284 18.92 -2.24 43.77
N PHE A 285 19.66 -2.40 42.68
CA PHE A 285 20.31 -3.66 42.30
C PHE A 285 21.57 -3.87 43.15
N VAL A 286 21.46 -4.70 44.19
CA VAL A 286 22.60 -5.14 45.00
C VAL A 286 23.20 -6.38 44.33
N VAL A 287 24.42 -6.24 43.80
CA VAL A 287 25.20 -7.35 43.24
C VAL A 287 26.01 -7.97 44.38
N SER A 288 25.81 -9.24 44.67
CA SER A 288 26.69 -9.98 45.58
C SER A 288 28.05 -10.24 44.92
N ASP A 289 29.14 -10.14 45.69
CA ASP A 289 30.49 -10.34 45.16
C ASP A 289 30.63 -11.71 44.49
N ARG A 290 31.28 -11.69 43.33
CA ARG A 290 31.53 -12.87 42.50
C ARG A 290 32.51 -13.78 43.27
N PRO A 291 32.21 -15.08 43.46
CA PRO A 291 33.13 -15.97 44.17
C PRO A 291 34.46 -16.06 43.41
N ALA A 292 35.55 -15.88 44.16
CA ALA A 292 36.91 -15.86 43.63
C ALA A 292 37.25 -17.18 42.91
N GLN A 293 37.84 -17.07 41.73
CA GLN A 293 38.48 -18.18 41.02
C GLN A 293 39.91 -18.36 41.53
#